data_AF-A0A7K2VME8-F1
#
_entry.id   AF-A0A7K2VME8-F1
#
_cell.length_a   1.000
_cell.length_b   1.000
_cell.length_c   1.000
_cell.angle_alpha   90.00
_cell.angle_beta   90.00
_cell.angle_gamma   90.00
#
_symmetry.space_group_name_H-M   'P 1'
#
loop_
_entity.id
_entity.type
_entity.pdbx_description
1 polymer ?
#
loop_
_entity_poly.entity_id
_entity_poly.type
_entity_poly.pdbx_seq_one_letter_code
_entity_poly.pdbx_strand_id
1 'polypeptide(L)'
;AHGDAELARRFDAAPVLLDLDRGTFAVSGTKVRADPVGHWAEIEPPVRAWLARRVVVVGAESTGTTTLSRDLAAALRGRGGPHALTRWVPEYGRELTVAKLARARALAAPDLPPPTVADLDWDDADFELVARRQNRTEQHAARTGGPVLVCDTDALATTVWQERYRGRATAPVRDLARSMPPRALYLLTSDKDVPFDDDGLRDGEHLRGWMTDRFRETLTTSGVPWQELHGDRRTRLTEALQAVDRLLADGWHLADPLG
;
A
#
# COMPACT_ATOMS: atom_id res chain seq x y z
N ALA A 1 -16.99 19.42 -33.32
CA ALA A 1 -17.50 20.37 -34.34
C ALA A 1 -18.88 20.92 -33.96
N HIS A 2 -19.97 20.12 -33.98
CA HIS A 2 -21.30 20.64 -33.63
C HIS A 2 -21.48 20.97 -32.12
N GLY A 3 -20.88 20.18 -31.22
CA GLY A 3 -20.98 20.43 -29.77
C GLY A 3 -20.25 21.68 -29.29
N ASP A 4 -19.06 21.96 -29.86
CA ASP A 4 -18.20 23.06 -29.41
C ASP A 4 -18.75 24.43 -29.81
N ALA A 5 -19.34 24.52 -31.01
CA ALA A 5 -20.01 25.73 -31.49
C ALA A 5 -21.28 26.02 -30.68
N GLU A 6 -22.05 24.99 -30.32
CA GLU A 6 -23.24 25.13 -29.48
C GLU A 6 -22.87 25.54 -28.05
N LEU A 7 -21.80 24.98 -27.48
CA LEU A 7 -21.30 25.37 -26.16
C LEU A 7 -20.86 26.84 -26.15
N ALA A 8 -20.04 27.26 -27.12
CA ALA A 8 -19.58 28.64 -27.23
C ALA A 8 -20.76 29.62 -27.39
N ARG A 9 -21.78 29.26 -28.20
CA ARG A 9 -23.02 30.03 -28.35
C ARG A 9 -23.77 30.20 -27.03
N ARG A 10 -23.87 29.13 -26.20
CA ARG A 10 -24.55 29.20 -24.89
C ARG A 10 -23.85 30.11 -23.88
N PHE A 11 -22.55 30.33 -24.05
CA PHE A 11 -21.74 31.18 -23.18
C PHE A 11 -21.44 32.57 -23.78
N ASP A 12 -22.06 32.93 -24.92
CA ASP A 12 -21.79 34.17 -25.66
C ASP A 12 -20.29 34.39 -25.93
N ALA A 13 -19.61 33.31 -26.32
CA ALA A 13 -18.17 33.26 -26.53
C ALA A 13 -17.81 32.83 -27.97
N ALA A 14 -16.60 33.17 -28.40
CA ALA A 14 -16.03 32.67 -29.66
C ALA A 14 -15.26 31.35 -29.41
N PRO A 15 -15.53 30.27 -30.15
CA PRO A 15 -14.80 29.02 -29.98
C PRO A 15 -13.37 29.14 -30.52
N VAL A 16 -12.39 28.70 -29.74
CA VAL A 16 -11.01 28.49 -30.19
C VAL A 16 -10.77 26.99 -30.22
N LEU A 17 -10.67 26.41 -31.41
CA LEU A 17 -10.45 24.99 -31.61
C LEU A 17 -8.94 24.71 -31.65
N LEU A 18 -8.48 23.74 -30.86
CA LEU A 18 -7.08 23.36 -30.74
C LEU A 18 -6.91 21.87 -31.03
N ASP A 19 -5.88 21.53 -31.80
CA ASP A 19 -5.43 20.15 -32.06
C ASP A 19 -6.55 19.14 -32.37
N LEU A 20 -7.49 19.52 -33.25
CA LEU A 20 -8.66 18.71 -33.57
C LEU A 20 -8.31 17.29 -34.07
N ASP A 21 -7.21 17.19 -34.81
CA ASP A 21 -6.71 15.92 -35.37
C ASP A 21 -5.89 15.12 -34.35
N ARG A 22 -5.67 15.64 -33.13
CA ARG A 22 -4.80 15.08 -32.08
C ARG A 22 -3.37 14.82 -32.56
N GLY A 23 -2.86 15.69 -33.43
CA GLY A 23 -1.51 15.58 -33.98
C GLY A 23 -0.44 15.97 -32.96
N THR A 24 -0.76 16.84 -32.00
CA THR A 24 0.17 17.28 -30.95
C THR A 24 0.15 16.31 -29.77
N PHE A 25 -1.04 15.90 -29.32
CA PHE A 25 -1.21 14.93 -28.24
C PHE A 25 -2.14 13.79 -28.66
N ALA A 26 -1.56 12.70 -29.17
CA ALA A 26 -2.29 11.53 -29.65
C ALA A 26 -2.91 10.65 -28.54
N VAL A 27 -3.05 11.16 -27.31
CA VAL A 27 -3.67 10.46 -26.18
C VAL A 27 -5.19 10.41 -26.35
N SER A 28 -5.81 9.29 -25.96
CA SER A 28 -7.26 9.12 -25.96
C SER A 28 -7.73 8.57 -24.62
N GLY A 29 -8.61 9.30 -23.95
CA GLY A 29 -9.20 8.84 -22.69
C GLY A 29 -9.91 7.48 -22.82
N THR A 30 -10.52 7.18 -23.97
CA THR A 30 -11.12 5.86 -24.23
C THR A 30 -10.06 4.77 -24.30
N LYS A 31 -8.93 5.00 -24.98
CA LYS A 31 -7.83 4.03 -25.04
C LYS A 31 -7.19 3.82 -23.66
N VAL A 32 -6.94 4.91 -22.93
CA VAL A 32 -6.41 4.86 -21.56
C VAL A 32 -7.34 4.10 -20.61
N ARG A 33 -8.66 4.27 -20.72
CA ARG A 33 -9.61 3.51 -19.89
C ARG A 33 -9.68 2.03 -20.26
N ALA A 34 -9.54 1.70 -21.54
CA ALA A 34 -9.55 0.32 -22.02
C ALA A 34 -8.27 -0.45 -21.64
N ASP A 35 -7.11 0.22 -21.61
CA ASP A 35 -5.84 -0.36 -21.15
C ASP A 35 -5.01 0.68 -20.36
N PRO A 36 -5.31 0.87 -19.06
CA PRO A 36 -4.56 1.81 -18.24
C PRO A 36 -3.07 1.46 -18.13
N VAL A 37 -2.72 0.17 -18.20
CA VAL A 37 -1.34 -0.31 -18.06
C VAL A 37 -0.55 0.04 -19.31
N GLY A 38 -1.05 -0.31 -20.50
CA GLY A 38 -0.38 -0.01 -21.77
C GLY A 38 -0.15 1.48 -22.00
N HIS A 39 -1.04 2.32 -21.48
CA HIS A 39 -0.95 3.78 -21.60
C HIS A 39 -0.35 4.48 -20.37
N TRP A 40 0.27 3.76 -19.42
CA TRP A 40 0.70 4.34 -18.13
C TRP A 40 1.59 5.59 -18.26
N ALA A 41 2.43 5.65 -19.30
CA ALA A 41 3.31 6.78 -19.59
C ALA A 41 2.55 8.08 -19.91
N GLU A 42 1.34 7.98 -20.46
CA GLU A 42 0.47 9.09 -20.86
C GLU A 42 -0.41 9.60 -19.70
N ILE A 43 -0.42 8.90 -18.56
CA ILE A 43 -1.28 9.21 -17.42
C ILE A 43 -0.57 10.17 -16.46
N GLU A 44 -1.20 11.29 -16.15
CA GLU A 44 -0.68 12.27 -15.19
C GLU A 44 -0.64 11.73 -13.75
N PRO A 45 0.31 12.17 -12.90
CA PRO A 45 0.52 11.63 -11.55
C PRO A 45 -0.72 11.54 -10.65
N PRO A 46 -1.66 12.51 -10.63
CA PRO A 46 -2.88 12.38 -9.84
C PRO A 46 -3.77 11.21 -10.27
N VAL A 47 -3.84 10.95 -11.57
CA VAL A 47 -4.65 9.86 -12.14
C VAL A 47 -3.93 8.52 -11.95
N ARG A 48 -2.60 8.48 -12.06
CA ARG A 48 -1.80 7.29 -11.68
C ARG A 48 -2.07 6.88 -10.24
N ALA A 49 -2.13 7.84 -9.32
CA ALA A 49 -2.39 7.54 -7.91
C ALA A 49 -3.76 6.90 -7.66
N TRP A 50 -4.76 7.29 -8.46
CA TRP A 50 -6.11 6.73 -8.41
C TRP A 50 -6.17 5.34 -9.06
N LEU A 51 -5.48 5.13 -10.19
CA LEU A 51 -5.44 3.86 -10.92
C LEU A 51 -4.52 2.81 -10.28
N ALA A 52 -3.48 3.23 -9.54
CA ALA A 52 -2.49 2.31 -8.99
C ALA A 52 -3.14 1.26 -8.08
N ARG A 53 -2.90 -0.01 -8.40
CA ARG A 53 -3.35 -1.17 -7.61
C ARG A 53 -2.43 -1.34 -6.43
N ARG A 54 -2.92 -0.96 -5.24
CA ARG A 54 -2.22 -1.16 -3.96
C ARG A 54 -2.39 -2.61 -3.51
N VAL A 55 -1.28 -3.35 -3.53
CA VAL A 55 -1.17 -4.71 -3.01
C VAL A 55 -0.45 -4.61 -1.67
N VAL A 56 -1.17 -4.88 -0.59
CA VAL A 56 -0.66 -4.70 0.77
C VAL A 56 -0.32 -6.06 1.35
N VAL A 57 0.91 -6.22 1.82
CA VAL A 57 1.33 -7.41 2.56
C VAL A 57 1.20 -7.10 4.05
N VAL A 58 0.46 -7.95 4.77
CA VAL A 58 0.26 -7.86 6.22
C VAL A 58 0.57 -9.19 6.87
N GLY A 59 0.83 -9.17 8.17
CA GLY A 59 1.11 -10.37 8.93
C GLY A 59 1.56 -10.05 10.33
N ALA A 60 1.47 -11.04 11.20
CA ALA A 60 2.03 -10.92 12.54
C ALA A 60 3.55 -10.69 12.47
N GLU A 61 4.11 -10.28 13.61
CA GLU A 61 5.55 -10.13 13.76
C GLU A 61 6.31 -11.42 13.37
N SER A 62 7.44 -11.24 12.68
CA SER A 62 8.29 -12.37 12.23
C SER A 62 7.57 -13.39 11.32
N THR A 63 6.59 -12.99 10.53
CA THR A 63 5.93 -13.88 9.54
C THR A 63 6.43 -13.70 8.11
N GLY A 64 7.43 -12.85 7.89
CA GLY A 64 8.07 -12.65 6.59
C GLY A 64 7.44 -11.57 5.70
N THR A 65 6.56 -10.72 6.23
CA THR A 65 5.87 -9.61 5.55
C THR A 65 6.81 -8.72 4.74
N THR A 66 7.87 -8.20 5.38
CA THR A 66 8.87 -7.33 4.74
C THR A 66 9.64 -8.06 3.64
N THR A 67 10.00 -9.32 3.86
CA THR A 67 10.73 -10.11 2.87
C THR A 67 9.87 -10.37 1.64
N LEU A 68 8.63 -10.82 1.84
CA LEU A 68 7.69 -11.09 0.76
C LEU A 68 7.34 -9.83 -0.03
N SER A 69 7.06 -8.71 0.65
CA SER A 69 6.72 -7.45 -0.04
C SER A 69 7.87 -6.90 -0.89
N ARG A 70 9.12 -7.02 -0.43
CA ARG A 70 10.31 -6.68 -1.23
C ARG A 70 10.46 -7.59 -2.44
N ASP A 71 10.35 -8.90 -2.25
CA ASP A 71 10.49 -9.88 -3.32
C ASP A 71 9.41 -9.72 -4.39
N LEU A 72 8.16 -9.50 -3.96
CA LEU A 72 7.04 -9.25 -4.86
C LEU A 72 7.29 -8.00 -5.71
N ALA A 73 7.72 -6.90 -5.10
CA ALA A 73 8.04 -5.69 -5.83
C ALA A 73 9.21 -5.87 -6.80
N ALA A 74 10.24 -6.63 -6.42
CA ALA A 74 11.38 -6.93 -7.28
C ALA A 74 10.97 -7.80 -8.48
N ALA A 75 10.18 -8.85 -8.26
CA ALA A 75 9.67 -9.72 -9.30
C ALA A 75 8.77 -8.96 -10.29
N LEU A 76 7.89 -8.08 -9.79
CA LEU A 76 7.06 -7.21 -10.63
C LEU A 76 7.90 -6.25 -11.48
N ARG A 77 8.93 -5.61 -10.90
CA ARG A 77 9.85 -4.78 -11.68
C ARG A 77 10.55 -5.56 -12.80
N GLY A 78 10.90 -6.82 -12.54
CA GLY A 78 11.50 -7.73 -13.52
C GLY A 78 10.64 -7.99 -14.77
N ARG A 79 9.33 -7.71 -14.72
CA ARG A 79 8.44 -7.83 -15.89
C ARG A 79 8.67 -6.75 -16.94
N GLY A 80 9.35 -5.65 -16.60
CA GLY A 80 9.62 -4.55 -17.53
C GLY A 80 8.38 -3.69 -17.83
N GLY A 81 8.47 -2.90 -18.91
CA GLY A 81 7.40 -1.99 -19.32
C GLY A 81 6.94 -1.06 -18.17
N PRO A 82 5.63 -0.77 -18.05
CA PRO A 82 5.08 0.00 -16.93
C PRO A 82 5.39 -0.60 -15.54
N HIS A 83 5.53 -1.92 -15.44
CA HIS A 83 5.81 -2.60 -14.17
C HIS A 83 7.24 -2.36 -13.67
N ALA A 84 8.19 -1.96 -14.53
CA ALA A 84 9.52 -1.54 -14.11
C ALA A 84 9.48 -0.38 -13.08
N LEU A 85 8.39 0.40 -13.09
CA LEU A 85 8.14 1.49 -12.15
C LEU A 85 7.49 1.03 -10.83
N THR A 86 7.25 -0.27 -10.62
CA THR A 86 6.66 -0.80 -9.39
C THR A 86 7.47 -0.36 -8.17
N ARG A 87 6.82 0.42 -7.30
CA ARG A 87 7.41 0.91 -6.05
C ARG A 87 7.08 -0.06 -4.92
N TRP A 88 7.96 -0.05 -3.93
CA TRP A 88 7.78 -0.73 -2.66
C TRP A 88 7.80 0.33 -1.55
N VAL A 89 6.79 0.33 -0.69
CA VAL A 89 6.69 1.22 0.47
C VAL A 89 6.96 0.40 1.73
N PRO A 90 8.05 0.69 2.46
CA PRO A 90 8.36 -0.02 3.71
C PRO A 90 7.35 0.32 4.81
N GLU A 91 7.29 -0.53 5.83
CA GLU A 91 6.55 -0.26 7.07
C GLU A 91 7.21 0.90 7.84
N TYR A 92 6.49 2.01 8.00
CA TYR A 92 6.99 3.16 8.75
C TYR A 92 7.13 2.88 10.27
N GLY A 93 6.36 1.95 10.83
CA GLY A 93 6.49 1.53 12.24
C GLY A 93 7.91 1.09 12.59
N ARG A 94 8.58 0.39 11.66
CA ARG A 94 9.99 0.00 11.80
C ARG A 94 10.94 1.19 11.81
N GLU A 95 10.73 2.17 10.94
CA GLU A 95 11.54 3.41 10.92
C GLU A 95 11.39 4.18 12.24
N LEU A 96 10.17 4.30 12.74
CA LEU A 96 9.89 4.97 14.01
C LEU A 96 10.51 4.21 15.20
N THR A 97 10.47 2.88 15.19
CA THR A 97 11.15 2.04 16.20
C THR A 97 12.64 2.36 16.27
N VAL A 98 13.33 2.39 15.12
CA VAL A 98 14.77 2.70 15.04
C VAL A 98 15.05 4.10 15.57
N ALA A 99 14.25 5.09 15.18
CA ALA A 99 14.40 6.47 15.64
C ALA A 99 14.19 6.61 17.17
N LYS A 100 13.18 5.93 17.72
CA LYS A 100 12.90 5.92 19.17
C LYS A 100 14.03 5.23 19.95
N LEU A 101 14.54 4.10 19.45
CA LEU A 101 15.66 3.40 20.07
C LEU A 101 16.94 4.24 20.09
N ALA A 102 17.26 4.90 18.96
CA ALA A 102 18.42 5.79 18.89
C ALA A 102 18.30 6.94 19.90
N ARG A 103 17.10 7.54 20.03
CA ARG A 103 16.83 8.57 21.03
C ARG A 103 16.95 8.05 22.46
N ALA A 104 16.38 6.89 22.76
CA ALA A 104 16.45 6.28 24.09
C ALA A 104 17.90 6.02 24.50
N ARG A 105 18.71 5.44 23.59
CA ARG A 105 20.14 5.20 23.82
C ARG A 105 20.95 6.48 24.01
N ALA A 106 20.63 7.54 23.30
CA ALA A 106 21.30 8.84 23.45
C ALA A 106 21.00 9.52 24.80
N LEU A 107 19.87 9.20 25.43
CA LEU A 107 19.44 9.74 26.73
C LEU A 107 19.75 8.80 27.90
N ALA A 108 20.23 7.59 27.63
CA ALA A 108 20.50 6.58 28.65
C ALA A 108 21.65 7.00 29.57
N ALA A 109 21.50 6.71 30.86
CA ALA A 109 22.56 6.95 31.83
C ALA A 109 23.77 6.04 31.52
N PRO A 110 25.02 6.53 31.60
CA PRO A 110 26.21 5.76 31.19
C PRO A 110 26.45 4.48 32.01
N ASP A 111 25.89 4.42 33.21
CA ASP A 111 26.02 3.35 34.19
C ASP A 111 24.92 2.28 34.10
N LEU A 112 23.89 2.50 33.28
CA LEU A 112 22.81 1.55 33.05
C LEU A 112 23.00 0.78 31.73
N PRO A 113 22.46 -0.45 31.62
CA PRO A 113 22.41 -1.16 30.35
C PRO A 113 21.71 -0.32 29.26
N PRO A 114 22.18 -0.36 28.01
CA PRO A 114 21.59 0.42 26.93
C PRO A 114 20.16 -0.06 26.65
N PRO A 115 19.20 0.87 26.44
CA PRO A 115 17.84 0.51 26.06
C PRO A 115 17.80 -0.38 24.82
N THR A 116 16.88 -1.33 24.86
CA THR A 116 16.48 -2.25 23.80
C THR A 116 15.11 -1.85 23.27
N VAL A 117 14.59 -2.55 22.25
CA VAL A 117 13.23 -2.27 21.74
C VAL A 117 12.16 -2.61 22.77
N ALA A 118 12.40 -3.60 23.63
CA ALA A 118 11.49 -3.97 24.71
C ALA A 118 11.28 -2.83 25.73
N ASP A 119 12.24 -1.88 25.81
CA ASP A 119 12.17 -0.74 26.71
C ASP A 119 11.46 0.48 26.09
N LEU A 120 11.01 0.39 24.82
CA LEU A 120 10.35 1.50 24.15
C LEU A 120 8.87 1.58 24.51
N ASP A 121 8.47 2.70 25.11
CA ASP A 121 7.06 3.03 25.27
C ASP A 121 6.45 3.47 23.93
N TRP A 122 5.34 2.84 23.56
CA TRP A 122 4.52 3.17 22.40
C TRP A 122 3.19 3.76 22.87
N ASP A 123 2.93 5.01 22.50
CA ASP A 123 1.71 5.72 22.85
C ASP A 123 0.74 5.86 21.66
N ASP A 124 -0.45 6.39 21.91
CA ASP A 124 -1.47 6.58 20.87
C ASP A 124 -1.02 7.53 19.74
N ALA A 125 -0.15 8.50 20.05
CA ALA A 125 0.34 9.47 19.08
C ALA A 125 1.37 8.83 18.13
N ASP A 126 2.14 7.86 18.60
CA ASP A 126 3.04 7.07 17.75
C ASP A 126 2.25 6.30 16.68
N PHE A 127 1.19 5.59 17.05
CA PHE A 127 0.36 4.85 16.10
C PHE A 127 -0.35 5.78 15.11
N GLU A 128 -0.82 6.94 15.57
CA GLU A 128 -1.37 7.95 14.68
C GLU A 128 -0.33 8.52 13.71
N LEU A 129 0.90 8.74 14.17
CA LEU A 129 2.03 9.14 13.32
C LEU A 129 2.34 8.06 12.28
N VAL A 130 2.37 6.79 12.66
CA VAL A 130 2.58 5.66 11.75
C VAL A 130 1.53 5.64 10.66
N ALA A 131 0.26 5.65 11.03
CA ALA A 131 -0.85 5.65 10.07
C ALA A 131 -0.78 6.84 9.09
N ARG A 132 -0.53 8.06 9.60
CA ARG A 132 -0.41 9.26 8.75
C ARG A 132 0.77 9.17 7.77
N ARG A 133 1.94 8.73 8.26
CA ARG A 133 3.16 8.68 7.45
C ARG A 133 3.06 7.59 6.40
N GLN A 134 2.55 6.42 6.77
CA GLN A 134 2.31 5.31 5.86
C GLN A 134 1.39 5.76 4.71
N ASN A 135 0.20 6.29 5.02
CA ASN A 135 -0.74 6.80 4.02
C ASN A 135 -0.12 7.82 3.07
N ARG A 136 0.65 8.78 3.61
CA ARG A 136 1.29 9.82 2.81
C ARG A 136 2.36 9.25 1.86
N THR A 137 3.18 8.33 2.36
CA THR A 137 4.24 7.68 1.56
C THR A 137 3.64 6.81 0.46
N GLU A 138 2.60 6.02 0.77
CA GLU A 138 1.86 5.26 -0.22
C GLU A 138 1.25 6.16 -1.31
N GLN A 139 0.64 7.27 -0.92
CA GLN A 139 0.07 8.23 -1.87
C GLN A 139 1.11 8.87 -2.77
N HIS A 140 2.28 9.19 -2.24
CA HIS A 140 3.37 9.72 -3.03
C HIS A 140 3.93 8.67 -4.01
N ALA A 141 4.12 7.43 -3.54
CA ALA A 141 4.61 6.33 -4.35
C ALA A 141 3.64 5.97 -5.49
N ALA A 142 2.33 6.04 -5.24
CA ALA A 142 1.32 5.78 -6.27
C ALA A 142 1.29 6.82 -7.40
N ARG A 143 1.69 8.07 -7.12
CA ARG A 143 1.80 9.15 -8.12
C ARG A 143 2.98 8.96 -9.08
N THR A 144 4.06 8.37 -8.58
CA THR A 144 5.36 8.29 -9.27
C THR A 144 5.76 6.86 -9.64
N GLY A 145 4.93 5.88 -9.29
CA GLY A 145 5.15 4.46 -9.51
C GLY A 145 4.42 3.91 -10.73
N GLY A 146 4.54 2.59 -10.88
CA GLY A 146 3.85 1.80 -11.89
C GLY A 146 2.41 1.46 -11.54
N PRO A 147 1.75 0.63 -12.37
CA PRO A 147 0.36 0.23 -12.18
C PRO A 147 0.11 -0.59 -10.91
N VAL A 148 1.16 -1.20 -10.35
CA VAL A 148 1.12 -1.88 -9.06
C VAL A 148 2.01 -1.15 -8.06
N LEU A 149 1.49 -0.94 -6.86
CA LEU A 149 2.22 -0.45 -5.69
C LEU A 149 2.21 -1.55 -4.62
N VAL A 150 3.38 -1.98 -4.17
CA VAL A 150 3.50 -2.95 -3.09
C VAL A 150 3.75 -2.23 -1.78
N CYS A 151 2.89 -2.44 -0.78
CA CYS A 151 3.01 -1.83 0.55
C CYS A 151 3.34 -2.92 1.58
N ASP A 152 4.39 -2.71 2.36
CA ASP A 152 4.67 -3.46 3.58
C ASP A 152 3.86 -2.83 4.70
N THR A 153 2.71 -3.44 5.02
CA THR A 153 1.64 -2.91 5.89
C THR A 153 0.95 -1.65 5.37
N ASP A 154 -0.11 -1.22 6.06
CA ASP A 154 -0.83 0.03 5.85
C ASP A 154 -1.47 0.55 7.16
N ALA A 155 -2.29 1.60 7.09
CA ALA A 155 -2.95 2.11 8.29
C ALA A 155 -4.04 1.18 8.85
N LEU A 156 -4.59 0.24 8.07
CA LEU A 156 -5.47 -0.80 8.61
C LEU A 156 -4.66 -1.75 9.49
N ALA A 157 -3.48 -2.18 9.04
CA ALA A 157 -2.57 -2.97 9.89
C ALA A 157 -2.16 -2.24 11.16
N THR A 158 -1.99 -0.92 11.10
CA THR A 158 -1.69 -0.09 12.28
C THR A 158 -2.80 -0.17 13.34
N THR A 159 -4.07 -0.36 12.96
CA THR A 159 -5.16 -0.58 13.94
C THR A 159 -4.95 -1.86 14.75
N VAL A 160 -4.54 -2.95 14.09
CA VAL A 160 -4.26 -4.25 14.74
C VAL A 160 -3.02 -4.15 15.63
N TRP A 161 -1.98 -3.44 15.17
CA TRP A 161 -0.79 -3.16 15.98
C TRP A 161 -1.12 -2.33 17.23
N GLN A 162 -1.95 -1.31 17.13
CA GLN A 162 -2.36 -0.52 18.29
C GLN A 162 -3.20 -1.35 19.27
N GLU A 163 -4.07 -2.22 18.78
CA GLU A 163 -4.81 -3.17 19.62
C GLU A 163 -3.87 -4.10 20.38
N ARG A 164 -2.83 -4.64 19.71
CA ARG A 164 -1.81 -5.48 20.36
C ARG A 164 -1.10 -4.74 21.49
N TYR A 165 -0.64 -3.52 21.26
CA TYR A 165 0.18 -2.77 22.23
C TYR A 165 -0.63 -2.07 23.32
N ARG A 166 -1.86 -1.63 23.01
CA ARG A 166 -2.67 -0.75 23.88
C ARG A 166 -4.02 -1.35 24.28
N GLY A 167 -4.35 -2.55 23.80
CA GLY A 167 -5.65 -3.19 24.03
C GLY A 167 -6.81 -2.54 23.26
N ARG A 168 -6.55 -1.54 22.40
CA ARG A 168 -7.57 -0.85 21.60
C ARG A 168 -6.96 -0.12 20.40
N ALA A 169 -7.70 0.03 19.31
CA ALA A 169 -7.44 1.06 18.31
C ALA A 169 -8.14 2.38 18.70
N THR A 170 -7.53 3.54 18.48
CA THR A 170 -8.17 4.84 18.72
C THR A 170 -9.04 5.28 17.54
N ALA A 171 -9.94 6.24 17.77
CA ALA A 171 -10.72 6.83 16.67
C ALA A 171 -9.84 7.50 15.61
N PRO A 172 -8.82 8.34 15.95
CA PRO A 172 -7.94 8.92 14.94
C PRO A 172 -7.24 7.89 14.04
N VAL A 173 -6.73 6.78 14.59
CA VAL A 173 -6.07 5.73 13.79
C VAL A 173 -7.09 5.02 12.90
N ARG A 174 -8.28 4.70 13.41
CA ARG A 174 -9.37 4.13 12.61
C ARG A 174 -9.84 5.05 11.48
N ASP A 175 -9.92 6.36 11.74
CA ASP A 175 -10.36 7.32 10.73
C ASP A 175 -9.30 7.52 9.64
N LEU A 176 -8.01 7.46 10.01
CA LEU A 176 -6.91 7.39 9.04
C LEU A 176 -6.97 6.11 8.20
N ALA A 177 -7.33 4.97 8.79
CA ALA A 177 -7.52 3.71 8.06
C ALA A 177 -8.74 3.75 7.12
N ARG A 178 -9.84 4.39 7.52
CA ARG A 178 -11.06 4.53 6.69
C ARG A 178 -10.92 5.54 5.55
N SER A 179 -10.12 6.58 5.75
CA SER A 179 -9.89 7.64 4.75
C SER A 179 -8.80 7.30 3.73
N MET A 180 -8.22 6.10 3.83
CA MET A 180 -7.20 5.66 2.89
C MET A 180 -7.77 5.50 1.48
N PRO A 181 -6.94 5.65 0.43
CA PRO A 181 -7.32 5.23 -0.92
C PRO A 181 -7.73 3.75 -0.97
N PRO A 182 -8.49 3.32 -1.98
CA PRO A 182 -8.84 1.90 -2.12
C PRO A 182 -7.60 1.00 -2.16
N ARG A 183 -7.64 -0.10 -1.41
CA ARG A 183 -6.71 -1.22 -1.55
C ARG A 183 -7.27 -2.19 -2.56
N ALA A 184 -6.39 -2.78 -3.36
CA ALA A 184 -6.80 -3.69 -4.41
C ALA A 184 -6.74 -5.16 -3.96
N LEU A 185 -5.79 -5.48 -3.08
CA LEU A 185 -5.56 -6.82 -2.57
C LEU A 185 -4.77 -6.77 -1.26
N TYR A 186 -5.16 -7.58 -0.29
CA TYR A 186 -4.34 -7.91 0.88
C TYR A 186 -3.74 -9.31 0.76
N LEU A 187 -2.47 -9.44 1.14
CA LEU A 187 -1.75 -10.70 1.24
C LEU A 187 -1.35 -10.90 2.69
N LEU A 188 -1.96 -11.87 3.37
CA LEU A 188 -1.69 -12.19 4.77
C LEU A 188 -0.63 -13.29 4.85
N THR A 189 0.52 -13.03 5.45
CA THR A 189 1.53 -14.07 5.71
C THR A 189 1.16 -14.91 6.93
N SER A 190 0.98 -16.22 6.73
CA SER A 190 0.68 -17.17 7.81
C SER A 190 1.84 -17.28 8.81
N ASP A 191 1.50 -17.44 10.10
CA ASP A 191 2.42 -17.72 11.20
C ASP A 191 2.84 -19.20 11.32
N LYS A 192 2.08 -20.12 10.72
CA LYS A 192 2.25 -21.57 10.91
C LYS A 192 3.46 -22.19 10.19
N ASP A 193 3.97 -21.52 9.15
CA ASP A 193 4.97 -22.10 8.23
C ASP A 193 6.33 -21.35 8.25
N VAL A 194 6.55 -20.44 9.21
CA VAL A 194 7.81 -19.67 9.33
C VAL A 194 8.40 -19.82 10.72
N PRO A 195 9.64 -20.35 10.84
CA PRO A 195 10.39 -20.33 12.09
C PRO A 195 10.48 -18.89 12.61
N PHE A 196 10.32 -18.71 13.92
CA PHE A 196 10.51 -17.39 14.52
C PHE A 196 11.98 -16.95 14.33
N ASP A 197 12.19 -15.84 13.63
CA ASP A 197 13.51 -15.20 13.48
C ASP A 197 13.50 -13.87 14.24
N ASP A 198 14.21 -13.86 15.38
CA ASP A 198 14.35 -12.70 16.24
C ASP A 198 15.44 -11.77 15.69
N ASP A 199 15.05 -10.66 15.09
CA ASP A 199 15.99 -9.63 14.61
C ASP A 199 16.44 -8.67 15.74
N GLY A 200 16.16 -9.01 17.00
CA GLY A 200 16.55 -8.25 18.19
C GLY A 200 15.64 -7.05 18.49
N LEU A 201 14.49 -6.94 17.82
CA LEU A 201 13.53 -5.86 17.98
C LEU A 201 12.17 -6.32 18.57
N ARG A 202 12.02 -7.59 18.99
CA ARG A 202 10.69 -8.25 18.93
C ARG A 202 10.25 -8.93 20.23
N ASP A 203 8.93 -8.94 20.47
CA ASP A 203 8.29 -9.51 21.65
C ASP A 203 7.27 -10.61 21.27
N GLY A 204 7.33 -11.77 21.95
CA GLY A 204 6.21 -12.72 22.05
C GLY A 204 5.87 -13.60 20.83
N GLU A 205 6.60 -14.71 20.65
CA GLU A 205 6.21 -15.83 19.75
C GLU A 205 4.76 -16.31 20.00
N HIS A 206 4.28 -16.23 21.24
CA HIS A 206 2.93 -16.61 21.66
C HIS A 206 1.81 -15.68 21.14
N LEU A 207 2.14 -14.45 20.71
CA LEU A 207 1.15 -13.49 20.18
C LEU A 207 0.95 -13.61 18.67
N ARG A 208 1.82 -14.37 17.97
CA ARG A 208 1.76 -14.51 16.51
C ARG A 208 0.43 -15.08 16.04
N GLY A 209 -0.01 -16.19 16.65
CA GLY A 209 -1.29 -16.82 16.30
C GLY A 209 -2.48 -15.89 16.55
N TRP A 210 -2.54 -15.24 17.71
CA TRP A 210 -3.59 -14.26 18.02
C TRP A 210 -3.62 -13.12 17.00
N MET A 211 -2.44 -12.57 16.65
CA MET A 211 -2.34 -11.46 15.73
C MET A 211 -2.71 -11.87 14.29
N THR A 212 -2.33 -13.07 13.85
CA THR A 212 -2.78 -13.63 12.57
C THR A 212 -4.30 -13.76 12.53
N ASP A 213 -4.91 -14.31 13.59
CA ASP A 213 -6.37 -14.43 13.68
C ASP A 213 -7.06 -13.06 13.67
N ARG A 214 -6.48 -12.08 14.37
CA ARG A 214 -6.99 -10.70 14.38
C ARG A 214 -6.89 -10.04 13.00
N PHE A 215 -5.81 -10.29 12.24
CA PHE A 215 -5.72 -9.88 10.83
C PHE A 215 -6.79 -10.55 9.99
N ARG A 216 -7.03 -11.86 10.15
CA ARG A 216 -8.07 -12.59 9.42
C ARG A 216 -9.45 -11.97 9.62
N GLU A 217 -9.81 -11.65 10.86
CA GLU A 217 -11.07 -10.95 11.18
C GLU A 217 -11.14 -9.55 10.56
N THR A 218 -10.06 -8.78 10.69
CA THR A 218 -9.98 -7.41 10.17
C THR A 218 -10.08 -7.37 8.65
N LEU A 219 -9.41 -8.29 7.95
CA LEU A 219 -9.46 -8.39 6.50
C LEU A 219 -10.82 -8.89 6.01
N THR A 220 -11.41 -9.88 6.69
CA THR A 220 -12.76 -10.39 6.36
C THR A 220 -13.82 -9.30 6.44
N THR A 221 -13.70 -8.38 7.40
CA THR A 221 -14.65 -7.26 7.58
C THR A 221 -14.34 -6.04 6.71
N SER A 222 -13.16 -5.98 6.07
CA SER A 222 -12.75 -4.84 5.25
C SER A 222 -13.48 -4.71 3.91
N GLY A 223 -14.04 -5.81 3.39
CA GLY A 223 -14.65 -5.88 2.06
C GLY A 223 -13.63 -5.86 0.91
N VAL A 224 -12.32 -5.84 1.19
CA VAL A 224 -11.26 -5.91 0.18
C VAL A 224 -10.86 -7.38 -0.04
N PRO A 225 -10.63 -7.82 -1.29
CA PRO A 225 -10.11 -9.16 -1.57
C PRO A 225 -8.82 -9.41 -0.80
N TRP A 226 -8.69 -10.59 -0.20
CA TRP A 226 -7.48 -10.97 0.52
C TRP A 226 -7.20 -12.47 0.37
N GLN A 227 -5.92 -12.84 0.53
CA GLN A 227 -5.46 -14.22 0.48
C GLN A 227 -4.43 -14.48 1.59
N GLU A 228 -4.62 -15.55 2.36
CA GLU A 228 -3.59 -16.06 3.28
C GLU A 228 -2.55 -16.86 2.47
N LEU A 229 -1.27 -16.62 2.76
CA LEU A 229 -0.13 -17.20 2.06
C LEU A 229 0.61 -18.16 2.99
N HIS A 230 0.85 -19.37 2.48
CA HIS A 230 1.38 -20.50 3.23
C HIS A 230 2.70 -21.02 2.65
N GLY A 231 3.38 -21.85 3.44
CA GLY A 231 4.63 -22.50 3.02
C GLY A 231 5.83 -21.57 2.99
N ASP A 232 6.85 -21.95 2.22
CA ASP A 232 8.15 -21.26 2.18
C ASP A 232 8.14 -19.93 1.41
N ARG A 233 9.25 -19.19 1.51
CA ARG A 233 9.44 -17.89 0.85
C ARG A 233 9.13 -17.91 -0.65
N ARG A 234 9.55 -18.97 -1.35
CA ARG A 234 9.37 -19.10 -2.81
C ARG A 234 7.91 -19.38 -3.16
N THR A 235 7.27 -20.29 -2.42
CA THR A 235 5.87 -20.67 -2.58
C THR A 235 4.96 -19.46 -2.37
N ARG A 236 5.17 -18.71 -1.27
CA ARG A 236 4.44 -17.47 -0.99
C ARG A 236 4.62 -16.42 -2.08
N LEU A 237 5.83 -16.25 -2.61
CA LEU A 237 6.08 -15.32 -3.71
C LEU A 237 5.34 -15.74 -4.98
N THR A 238 5.34 -17.03 -5.31
CA THR A 238 4.59 -17.56 -6.46
C THR A 238 3.09 -17.33 -6.30
N GLU A 239 2.52 -17.64 -5.14
CA GLU A 239 1.09 -17.41 -4.85
C GLU A 239 0.72 -15.91 -4.89
N ALA A 240 1.58 -15.06 -4.32
CA ALA A 240 1.41 -13.61 -4.36
C ALA A 240 1.40 -13.07 -5.79
N LEU A 241 2.35 -13.52 -6.64
CA LEU A 241 2.40 -13.12 -8.05
C LEU A 241 1.14 -13.57 -8.80
N GLN A 242 0.67 -14.79 -8.58
CA GLN A 242 -0.57 -15.29 -9.18
C GLN A 242 -1.80 -14.49 -8.74
N ALA A 243 -1.86 -14.07 -7.47
CA ALA A 243 -2.94 -13.21 -6.97
C ALA A 243 -2.91 -11.81 -7.63
N VAL A 244 -1.72 -11.24 -7.82
CA VAL A 244 -1.54 -9.99 -8.56
C VAL A 244 -1.91 -10.16 -10.04
N ASP A 245 -1.61 -11.30 -10.66
CA ASP A 245 -1.98 -11.57 -12.05
C ASP A 245 -3.49 -11.64 -12.23
N ARG A 246 -4.20 -12.32 -11.31
CA ARG A 246 -5.68 -12.31 -11.30
C ARG A 246 -6.24 -10.90 -11.12
N LEU A 247 -5.66 -10.12 -10.21
CA LEU A 247 -6.06 -8.73 -9.98
C LEU A 247 -5.89 -7.85 -11.23
N LEU A 248 -4.77 -8.00 -11.95
CA LEU A 248 -4.52 -7.23 -13.16
C LEU A 248 -5.39 -7.70 -14.34
N ALA A 249 -5.68 -9.00 -14.42
CA ALA A 249 -6.57 -9.57 -15.43
C ALA A 249 -8.05 -9.15 -15.25
N ASP A 250 -8.51 -9.00 -14.00
CA ASP A 250 -9.84 -8.43 -13.70
C ASP A 250 -9.97 -6.97 -14.18
N GLY A 251 -8.83 -6.27 -14.32
CA GLY A 251 -8.78 -4.94 -14.90
C GLY A 251 -9.45 -3.87 -14.04
N TRP A 252 -9.73 -2.71 -14.63
CA TRP A 252 -10.39 -1.58 -13.97
C TRP A 252 -11.83 -1.46 -14.42
N HIS A 253 -12.76 -1.57 -13.46
CA HIS A 253 -14.19 -1.35 -13.67
C HIS A 253 -14.50 0.15 -13.74
N LEU A 254 -14.08 0.80 -14.83
CA LEU A 254 -14.31 2.22 -15.08
C LEU A 254 -15.67 2.42 -15.77
N ALA A 255 -16.46 3.38 -15.29
CA ALA A 255 -17.71 3.74 -15.95
C ALA A 255 -17.45 4.34 -17.34
N ASP A 256 -18.40 4.12 -18.26
CA ASP A 256 -18.38 4.76 -19.57
C ASP A 256 -18.45 6.29 -19.43
N PRO A 257 -17.77 7.04 -20.31
CA PRO A 257 -17.87 8.50 -20.30
C PRO A 257 -19.32 8.92 -20.51
N LEU A 258 -19.77 9.91 -19.74
CA LEU A 258 -21.03 10.58 -20.00
C LEU A 258 -20.88 11.32 -21.34
N GLY A 259 -21.62 10.87 -22.35
CA GLY A 259 -21.64 11.43 -23.71
C GLY A 259 -22.28 12.82 -23.76
#